data_AF-A0A4R4S702-F1
#
_entry.id   AF-A0A4R4S702-F1
#
_cell.length_a   1.000
_cell.length_b   1.000
_cell.length_c   1.000
_cell.angle_alpha   90.00
_cell.angle_beta   90.00
_cell.angle_gamma   90.00
#
_symmetry.space_group_name_H-M   'P 1'
#
loop_
_entity.id
_entity.type
_entity.pdbx_description
1 polymer ?
#
loop_
_entity_poly.entity_id
_entity_poly.type
_entity_poly.pdbx_seq_one_letter_code
_entity_poly.pdbx_strand_id
1 'polypeptide(L)'
;GMMGVLHVMEFKWDRHGDLKPGVAAAEADLLRGWPGLRHDTTRDNINFIIWSSARRFPADVMRRRGEDLVRLAQELTHNWHPHLRELLARSDPGSALPIRVSTSEPVPAWKSSTVTLLGDAIHTMTPGRGVGANTALRDAALLCRQIRLAAAGDKTLVQAVADYEAAMLPYGFARVHDSLHRSGTSGDDRIYRPVIGRLALLGARGYFGITSRVPRLRRKFVDDFYTYRGEED
;
A
#
# COMPACT_ATOMS: atom_id res chain seq x y z
N GLY A 1 13.63 4.96 -11.38
CA GLY A 1 12.57 5.07 -12.39
C GLY A 1 11.34 5.69 -11.77
N MET A 2 10.28 5.93 -12.54
CA MET A 2 8.94 6.09 -11.97
C MET A 2 8.29 4.70 -11.92
N MET A 3 7.60 4.39 -10.84
CA MET A 3 6.80 3.17 -10.70
C MET A 3 5.34 3.56 -10.53
N GLY A 4 4.43 2.66 -10.92
CA GLY A 4 3.01 2.88 -10.74
C GLY A 4 2.29 1.61 -10.32
N VAL A 5 1.25 1.79 -9.51
CA VAL A 5 0.25 0.75 -9.24
C VAL A 5 -1.09 1.22 -9.75
N LEU A 6 -1.75 0.29 -10.43
CA LEU A 6 -3.11 0.40 -10.89
C LEU A 6 -3.97 -0.52 -10.01
N HIS A 7 -4.98 0.04 -9.37
CA HIS A 7 -5.99 -0.74 -8.67
C HIS A 7 -7.35 -0.43 -9.28
N VAL A 8 -8.06 -1.49 -9.69
CA VAL A 8 -9.40 -1.39 -10.26
C VAL A 8 -10.37 -1.89 -9.22
N MET A 9 -11.29 -1.03 -8.80
CA MET A 9 -12.40 -1.38 -7.93
C MET A 9 -13.67 -1.46 -8.77
N GLU A 10 -14.28 -2.64 -8.80
CA GLU A 10 -15.59 -2.86 -9.38
C GLU A 10 -16.60 -3.17 -8.29
N PHE A 11 -17.63 -2.34 -8.17
CA PHE A 11 -18.72 -2.52 -7.24
C PHE A 11 -19.83 -3.36 -7.86
N LYS A 12 -20.61 -4.00 -6.99
CA LYS A 12 -21.77 -4.84 -7.37
C LYS A 12 -23.02 -4.02 -7.68
N TRP A 13 -22.94 -2.69 -7.62
CA TRP A 13 -24.02 -1.77 -7.96
C TRP A 13 -23.52 -0.72 -8.95
N ASP A 14 -24.46 -0.08 -9.63
CA ASP A 14 -24.19 0.95 -10.63
C ASP A 14 -24.17 2.36 -10.04
N ARG A 15 -24.03 3.36 -10.90
CA ARG A 15 -23.97 4.78 -10.52
C ARG A 15 -25.23 5.33 -9.85
N HIS A 16 -26.36 4.62 -9.95
CA HIS A 16 -27.64 4.97 -9.34
C HIS A 16 -27.85 4.22 -8.02
N GLY A 17 -26.94 3.31 -7.65
CA GLY A 17 -27.05 2.45 -6.48
C GLY A 17 -27.82 1.15 -6.77
N ASP A 18 -28.18 0.89 -8.03
CA ASP A 18 -28.90 -0.32 -8.42
C ASP A 18 -27.92 -1.48 -8.57
N LEU A 19 -28.28 -2.66 -8.05
CA LEU A 19 -27.44 -3.84 -8.16
C LEU A 19 -27.24 -4.25 -9.63
N LYS A 20 -25.97 -4.48 -10.01
CA LYS A 20 -25.61 -4.97 -11.34
C LYS A 20 -26.21 -6.36 -11.58
N PRO A 21 -26.49 -6.74 -12.84
CA PRO A 21 -26.97 -8.08 -13.17
C PRO A 21 -25.99 -9.17 -12.67
N GLY A 22 -26.53 -10.26 -12.11
CA GLY A 22 -25.74 -11.43 -11.70
C GLY A 22 -25.26 -11.43 -10.24
N VAL A 23 -25.68 -10.48 -9.41
CA VAL A 23 -25.47 -10.53 -7.95
C VAL A 23 -26.39 -11.57 -7.32
N ALA A 24 -25.84 -12.46 -6.49
CA ALA A 24 -26.61 -13.50 -5.82
C ALA A 24 -27.63 -12.90 -4.82
N ALA A 25 -28.79 -13.53 -4.65
CA ALA A 25 -29.89 -12.98 -3.82
C ALA A 25 -29.46 -12.68 -2.37
N ALA A 26 -28.69 -13.57 -1.73
CA ALA A 26 -28.21 -13.36 -0.36
C ALA A 26 -27.24 -12.17 -0.24
N GLU A 27 -26.40 -11.96 -1.26
CA GLU A 27 -25.49 -10.82 -1.32
C GLU A 27 -26.24 -9.52 -1.62
N ALA A 28 -27.25 -9.58 -2.49
CA ALA A 28 -28.14 -8.46 -2.78
C ALA A 28 -28.87 -7.95 -1.53
N ASP A 29 -29.34 -8.85 -0.67
CA ASP A 29 -30.03 -8.50 0.57
C ASP A 29 -29.09 -7.79 1.56
N LEU A 30 -27.85 -8.26 1.69
CA LEU A 30 -26.81 -7.59 2.48
C LEU A 30 -26.50 -6.19 1.96
N LEU A 31 -26.36 -6.04 0.64
CA LEU A 31 -26.03 -4.77 0.01
C LEU A 31 -27.17 -3.74 0.12
N ARG A 32 -28.43 -4.16 0.03
CA ARG A 32 -29.60 -3.29 0.26
C ARG A 32 -29.69 -2.78 1.70
N GLY A 33 -29.16 -3.53 2.66
CA GLY A 33 -29.14 -3.16 4.08
C GLY A 33 -27.95 -2.29 4.50
N TRP A 34 -26.98 -2.04 3.62
CA TRP A 34 -25.76 -1.29 3.98
C TRP A 34 -26.05 0.23 4.00
N PRO A 35 -25.88 0.92 5.14
CA PRO A 35 -26.14 2.37 5.28
C PRO A 35 -25.13 3.31 4.57
N GLY A 36 -24.29 2.78 3.67
CA GLY A 36 -23.19 3.51 3.00
C GLY A 36 -21.99 3.83 3.90
N LEU A 37 -20.92 4.35 3.29
CA LEU A 37 -19.79 5.00 3.96
C LEU A 37 -19.79 6.50 3.63
N ARG A 38 -19.28 7.33 4.56
CA ARG A 38 -19.24 8.80 4.48
C ARG A 38 -18.36 9.41 3.36
N HIS A 39 -17.77 8.59 2.51
CA HIS A 39 -17.06 9.02 1.30
C HIS A 39 -17.68 8.28 0.11
N ASP A 40 -17.99 8.99 -0.98
CA ASP A 40 -18.54 8.40 -2.21
C ASP A 40 -17.55 7.39 -2.80
N THR A 41 -17.70 6.17 -2.33
CA THR A 41 -17.02 4.95 -2.79
C THR A 41 -18.03 4.08 -3.52
N THR A 42 -19.11 4.68 -4.05
CA THR A 42 -20.25 3.95 -4.61
C THR A 42 -20.09 3.66 -6.10
N ARG A 43 -18.96 4.03 -6.70
CA ARG A 43 -18.72 3.92 -8.14
C ARG A 43 -17.44 3.15 -8.41
N ASP A 44 -17.48 2.40 -9.51
CA ASP A 44 -16.30 1.80 -10.10
C ASP A 44 -15.24 2.89 -10.29
N ASN A 45 -14.04 2.60 -9.81
CA ASN A 45 -12.94 3.55 -9.90
C ASN A 45 -11.64 2.85 -10.21
N ILE A 46 -10.77 3.63 -10.84
CA ILE A 46 -9.40 3.27 -11.08
C ILE A 46 -8.56 4.16 -10.17
N ASN A 47 -7.93 3.55 -9.17
CA ASN A 47 -6.93 4.24 -8.38
C ASN A 47 -5.56 4.06 -9.03
N PHE A 48 -4.90 5.19 -9.30
CA PHE A 48 -3.62 5.24 -9.95
C PHE A 48 -2.61 5.93 -9.03
N ILE A 49 -1.61 5.18 -8.57
CA ILE A 49 -0.57 5.71 -7.69
C ILE A 49 0.72 5.77 -8.50
N ILE A 50 1.35 6.94 -8.53
CA ILE A 50 2.68 7.14 -9.08
C ILE A 50 3.63 7.41 -7.93
N TRP A 51 4.72 6.67 -7.84
CA TRP A 51 5.73 6.89 -6.81
C TRP A 51 7.15 6.84 -7.35
N SER A 52 8.04 7.48 -6.61
CA SER A 52 9.49 7.49 -6.81
C SER A 52 10.16 8.09 -5.57
N SER A 53 11.49 8.12 -5.55
CA SER A 53 12.24 8.90 -4.54
C SER A 53 11.85 10.38 -4.58
N ALA A 54 11.84 11.02 -3.39
CA ALA A 54 11.43 12.42 -3.23
C ALA A 54 12.17 13.40 -4.16
N ARG A 55 13.44 13.12 -4.47
CA ARG A 55 14.30 13.93 -5.36
C ARG A 55 13.82 13.98 -6.81
N ARG A 56 12.89 13.11 -7.21
CA ARG A 56 12.29 13.10 -8.56
C ARG A 56 11.05 13.98 -8.68
N PHE A 57 10.51 14.45 -7.55
CA PHE A 57 9.38 15.36 -7.52
C PHE A 57 9.84 16.80 -7.27
N PRO A 58 9.09 17.80 -7.75
CA PRO A 58 9.30 19.20 -7.37
C PRO A 58 9.24 19.40 -5.86
N ALA A 59 10.04 20.32 -5.32
CA ALA A 59 10.11 20.59 -3.87
C ALA A 59 8.75 21.04 -3.27
N ASP A 60 7.88 21.61 -4.10
CA ASP A 60 6.55 22.09 -3.74
C ASP A 60 5.44 21.04 -3.95
N VAL A 61 5.76 19.79 -4.34
CA VAL A 61 4.76 18.77 -4.69
C VAL A 61 3.70 18.56 -3.59
N MET A 62 4.09 18.64 -2.32
CA MET A 62 3.17 18.47 -1.19
C MET A 62 2.16 19.61 -1.04
N ARG A 63 2.37 20.74 -1.71
CA ARG A 63 1.48 21.91 -1.73
C ARG A 63 0.57 21.94 -2.96
N ARG A 64 0.90 21.20 -4.01
CA ARG A 64 0.09 21.11 -5.24
C ARG A 64 -1.19 20.32 -4.99
N ARG A 65 -2.24 20.63 -5.73
CA ARG A 65 -3.56 19.98 -5.66
C ARG A 65 -4.16 19.89 -7.06
N GLY A 66 -5.19 19.08 -7.22
CA GLY A 66 -6.03 19.16 -8.43
C GLY A 66 -5.24 18.92 -9.71
N GLU A 67 -5.51 19.78 -10.69
CA GLU A 67 -4.93 19.71 -12.03
C GLU A 67 -3.40 19.80 -12.03
N ASP A 68 -2.80 20.49 -11.05
CA ASP A 68 -1.34 20.61 -10.97
C ASP A 68 -0.66 19.26 -10.70
N LEU A 69 -1.31 18.41 -9.89
CA LEU A 69 -0.81 17.05 -9.63
C LEU A 69 -1.04 16.14 -10.84
N VAL A 70 -2.17 16.28 -11.52
CA VAL A 70 -2.48 15.51 -12.74
C VAL A 70 -1.51 15.88 -13.87
N ARG A 71 -1.18 17.16 -14.05
CA ARG A 71 -0.16 17.61 -15.02
C ARG A 71 1.22 17.07 -14.66
N LEU A 72 1.64 17.20 -13.40
CA LEU A 72 2.92 16.68 -12.94
C LEU A 72 3.02 15.15 -13.16
N ALA A 73 1.95 14.41 -12.87
CA ALA A 73 1.88 12.99 -13.14
C ALA A 73 2.16 12.68 -14.62
N GLN A 74 1.47 13.38 -15.53
CA GLN A 74 1.65 13.20 -16.98
C GLN A 74 3.09 13.52 -17.44
N GLU A 75 3.70 14.59 -16.91
CA GLU A 75 5.08 14.98 -17.20
C GLU A 75 6.09 13.90 -16.76
N LEU A 76 5.94 13.42 -15.54
CA LEU A 76 6.81 12.37 -14.97
C LEU A 76 6.67 11.03 -15.70
N THR A 77 5.51 10.79 -16.33
CA THR A 77 5.20 9.56 -17.07
C THR A 77 5.18 9.73 -18.59
N HIS A 78 5.84 10.76 -19.15
CA HIS A 78 5.79 11.04 -20.59
C HIS A 78 6.21 9.86 -21.49
N ASN A 79 7.04 8.95 -20.98
CA ASN A 79 7.53 7.78 -21.70
C ASN A 79 6.77 6.47 -21.42
N TRP A 80 5.63 6.56 -20.70
CA TRP A 80 4.76 5.42 -20.43
C TRP A 80 3.85 5.10 -21.62
N HIS A 81 3.27 3.91 -21.62
CA HIS A 81 2.37 3.45 -22.67
C HIS A 81 1.18 4.43 -22.84
N PRO A 82 0.75 4.75 -24.09
CA PRO A 82 -0.33 5.71 -24.34
C PRO A 82 -1.60 5.46 -23.52
N HIS A 83 -2.03 4.19 -23.36
CA HIS A 83 -3.21 3.86 -22.55
C HIS A 83 -3.06 4.25 -21.07
N LEU A 84 -1.88 4.12 -20.48
CA LEU A 84 -1.66 4.54 -19.09
C LEU A 84 -1.67 6.07 -18.97
N ARG A 85 -1.14 6.76 -19.99
CA ARG A 85 -1.19 8.22 -20.06
C ARG A 85 -2.62 8.73 -20.24
N GLU A 86 -3.44 8.03 -21.01
CA GLU A 86 -4.87 8.35 -21.18
C GLU A 86 -5.63 8.22 -19.86
N LEU A 87 -5.34 7.19 -19.06
CA LEU A 87 -5.93 7.07 -17.71
C LEU A 87 -5.58 8.28 -16.84
N LEU A 88 -4.32 8.71 -16.84
CA LEU A 88 -3.89 9.90 -16.10
C LEU A 88 -4.54 11.19 -16.61
N ALA A 89 -4.74 11.32 -17.91
CA ALA A 89 -5.41 12.47 -18.51
C ALA A 89 -6.90 12.53 -18.14
N ARG A 90 -7.53 11.39 -17.84
CA ARG A 90 -8.94 11.26 -17.42
C ARG A 90 -9.13 11.26 -15.90
N SER A 91 -8.06 11.36 -15.12
CA SER A 91 -8.15 11.39 -13.65
C SER A 91 -8.98 12.59 -13.18
N ASP A 92 -9.87 12.36 -12.22
CA ASP A 92 -10.57 13.44 -11.53
C ASP A 92 -9.57 14.28 -10.71
N PRO A 93 -9.38 15.57 -11.01
CA PRO A 93 -8.50 16.43 -10.24
C PRO A 93 -8.86 16.49 -8.75
N GLY A 94 -10.15 16.42 -8.41
CA GLY A 94 -10.61 16.45 -7.01
C GLY A 94 -10.10 15.27 -6.17
N SER A 95 -9.70 14.17 -6.83
CA SER A 95 -9.18 12.96 -6.21
C SER A 95 -7.64 12.91 -6.12
N ALA A 96 -6.94 13.88 -6.71
CA ALA A 96 -5.47 13.89 -6.76
C ALA A 96 -4.87 14.42 -5.45
N LEU A 97 -4.07 13.59 -4.76
CA LEU A 97 -3.36 13.99 -3.54
C LEU A 97 -1.88 13.56 -3.54
N PRO A 98 -0.97 14.40 -3.01
CA PRO A 98 0.42 14.03 -2.84
C PRO A 98 0.59 13.32 -1.48
N ILE A 99 1.26 12.16 -1.49
CA ILE A 99 1.53 11.38 -0.28
C ILE A 99 3.04 11.30 -0.07
N ARG A 100 3.50 11.71 1.11
CA ARG A 100 4.87 11.46 1.54
C ARG A 100 4.93 10.09 2.20
N VAL A 101 5.69 9.18 1.59
CA VAL A 101 6.02 7.90 2.21
C VAL A 101 7.25 8.07 3.10
N SER A 102 7.11 7.70 4.36
CA SER A 102 8.17 7.65 5.37
C SER A 102 8.19 6.27 6.02
N THR A 103 9.28 5.94 6.68
CA THR A 103 9.46 4.70 7.46
C THR A 103 10.03 5.06 8.82
N SER A 104 9.80 4.20 9.82
CA SER A 104 10.47 4.30 11.12
C SER A 104 11.90 3.74 11.07
N GLU A 105 12.73 4.17 12.02
CA GLU A 105 13.99 3.51 12.38
C GLU A 105 13.80 2.74 13.70
N PRO A 106 14.52 1.62 13.91
CA PRO A 106 14.52 0.91 15.19
C PRO A 106 14.82 1.84 16.36
N VAL A 107 13.95 1.83 17.37
CA VAL A 107 14.17 2.55 18.62
C VAL A 107 14.63 1.60 19.72
N PRO A 108 15.49 2.05 20.65
CA PRO A 108 15.84 1.25 21.82
C PRO A 108 14.61 1.04 22.71
N ALA A 109 14.62 -0.04 23.50
CA ALA A 109 13.64 -0.23 24.55
C ALA A 109 13.63 0.96 25.51
N TRP A 110 12.44 1.36 25.96
CA TRP A 110 12.26 2.45 26.90
C TRP A 110 11.71 1.95 28.24
N LYS A 111 11.71 2.83 29.24
CA LYS A 111 11.10 2.54 30.53
C LYS A 111 9.57 2.56 30.39
N SER A 112 8.94 1.40 30.57
CA SER A 112 7.49 1.24 30.47
C SER A 112 6.74 2.10 31.50
N SER A 113 5.56 2.57 31.08
CA SER A 113 4.65 3.37 31.91
C SER A 113 3.19 2.98 31.61
N THR A 114 2.23 3.78 32.07
CA THR A 114 0.82 3.62 31.67
C THR A 114 0.53 4.15 30.26
N VAL A 115 1.53 4.72 29.60
CA VAL A 115 1.47 5.21 28.21
C VAL A 115 2.42 4.39 27.34
N THR A 116 1.90 3.92 26.21
CA THR A 116 2.64 3.15 25.20
C THR A 116 2.16 3.49 23.79
N LEU A 117 2.80 2.92 22.77
CA LEU A 117 2.53 3.16 21.35
C LEU A 117 2.12 1.87 20.64
N LEU A 118 1.36 1.99 19.54
CA LEU A 118 0.98 0.88 18.68
C LEU A 118 0.83 1.32 17.22
N GLY A 119 0.95 0.39 16.28
CA GLY A 119 0.78 0.63 14.85
C GLY A 119 1.77 1.65 14.31
N ASP A 120 1.29 2.51 13.40
CA ASP A 120 2.13 3.49 12.73
C ASP A 120 2.78 4.49 13.69
N ALA A 121 2.23 4.70 14.89
CA ALA A 121 2.81 5.61 15.89
C ALA A 121 4.20 5.17 16.38
N ILE A 122 4.54 3.88 16.28
CA ILE A 122 5.85 3.34 16.64
C ILE A 122 6.57 2.73 15.43
N HIS A 123 5.84 2.06 14.54
CA HIS A 123 6.39 1.26 13.45
C HIS A 123 5.78 1.67 12.10
N THR A 124 5.84 2.96 11.73
CA THR A 124 5.42 3.40 10.39
C THR A 124 6.23 2.66 9.32
N MET A 125 5.56 2.03 8.36
CA MET A 125 6.19 1.26 7.28
C MET A 125 5.91 1.90 5.92
N THR A 126 6.78 1.64 4.94
CA THR A 126 6.44 1.94 3.54
C THR A 126 5.21 1.10 3.11
N PRO A 127 4.36 1.60 2.19
CA PRO A 127 3.05 1.02 1.87
C PRO A 127 3.13 -0.27 1.03
N GLY A 128 4.01 -1.20 1.39
CA GLY A 128 4.12 -2.53 0.80
C GLY A 128 3.11 -3.51 1.39
N ARG A 129 2.35 -4.19 0.51
CA ARG A 129 1.57 -5.42 0.79
C ARG A 129 0.59 -5.39 1.98
N GLY A 130 0.16 -4.22 2.44
CA GLY A 130 -0.75 -4.11 3.60
C GLY A 130 -0.13 -4.53 4.94
N VAL A 131 1.21 -4.56 5.05
CA VAL A 131 1.90 -5.06 6.26
C VAL A 131 1.66 -4.16 7.48
N GLY A 132 1.57 -2.84 7.29
CA GLY A 132 1.34 -1.89 8.38
C GLY A 132 0.01 -2.12 9.10
N ALA A 133 -1.10 -2.21 8.36
CA ALA A 133 -2.43 -2.44 8.92
C ALA A 133 -2.52 -3.77 9.70
N ASN A 134 -1.98 -4.85 9.13
CA ASN A 134 -1.93 -6.15 9.81
C ASN A 134 -1.07 -6.11 11.08
N THR A 135 0.02 -5.34 11.07
CA THR A 135 0.87 -5.15 12.26
C THR A 135 0.12 -4.36 13.33
N ALA A 136 -0.57 -3.27 12.97
CA ALA A 136 -1.38 -2.51 13.93
C ALA A 136 -2.50 -3.35 14.58
N LEU A 137 -3.16 -4.23 13.81
CA LEU A 137 -4.16 -5.17 14.34
C LEU A 137 -3.53 -6.18 15.31
N ARG A 138 -2.34 -6.69 14.98
CA ARG A 138 -1.57 -7.57 15.87
C ARG A 138 -1.18 -6.86 17.17
N ASP A 139 -0.73 -5.61 17.08
CA ASP A 139 -0.38 -4.79 18.24
C ASP A 139 -1.60 -4.62 19.16
N ALA A 140 -2.75 -4.25 18.60
CA ALA A 140 -3.99 -4.07 19.34
C ALA A 140 -4.45 -5.36 20.04
N ALA A 141 -4.40 -6.51 19.35
CA ALA A 141 -4.75 -7.80 19.93
C ALA A 141 -3.80 -8.19 21.09
N LEU A 142 -2.50 -7.96 20.92
CA LEU A 142 -1.50 -8.26 21.94
C LEU A 142 -1.65 -7.36 23.17
N LEU A 143 -1.79 -6.05 22.96
CA LEU A 143 -1.98 -5.09 24.04
C LEU A 143 -3.28 -5.38 24.82
N CYS A 144 -4.38 -5.66 24.12
CA CYS A 144 -5.65 -6.05 24.73
C CYS A 144 -5.49 -7.30 25.63
N ARG A 145 -4.77 -8.32 25.14
CA ARG A 145 -4.47 -9.52 25.93
C ARG A 145 -3.70 -9.20 27.21
N GLN A 146 -2.67 -8.35 27.13
CA GLN A 146 -1.88 -7.99 28.32
C GLN A 146 -2.69 -7.16 29.33
N ILE A 147 -3.48 -6.20 28.86
CA ILE A 147 -4.37 -5.40 29.72
C ILE A 147 -5.40 -6.29 30.43
N ARG A 148 -5.96 -7.30 29.75
CA ARG A 148 -6.87 -8.25 30.38
C ARG A 148 -6.24 -9.03 31.53
N LEU A 149 -4.97 -9.44 31.40
CA LEU A 149 -4.24 -10.11 32.48
C LEU A 149 -4.04 -9.17 33.69
N ALA A 150 -3.74 -7.89 33.43
CA ALA A 150 -3.67 -6.91 34.50
C ALA A 150 -5.02 -6.69 35.20
N ALA A 151 -6.11 -6.62 34.43
CA ALA A 151 -7.46 -6.48 34.98
C ALA A 151 -7.91 -7.69 35.82
N ALA A 152 -7.40 -8.89 35.51
CA ALA A 152 -7.65 -10.10 36.29
C ALA A 152 -6.82 -10.19 37.59
N GLY A 153 -5.86 -9.27 37.80
CA GLY A 153 -4.97 -9.25 38.95
C GLY A 153 -3.70 -10.10 38.80
N ASP A 154 -3.46 -10.69 37.63
CA ASP A 154 -2.28 -11.55 37.38
C ASP A 154 -0.97 -10.75 37.35
N LYS A 155 -1.04 -9.46 37.04
CA LYS A 155 0.11 -8.54 36.95
C LYS A 155 -0.33 -7.09 37.11
N THR A 156 0.61 -6.20 37.38
CA THR A 156 0.34 -4.75 37.35
C THR A 156 0.13 -4.24 35.92
N LEU A 157 -0.56 -3.11 35.76
CA LEU A 157 -0.75 -2.47 34.45
C LEU A 157 0.60 -2.13 33.78
N VAL A 158 1.58 -1.65 34.56
CA VAL A 158 2.91 -1.32 34.03
C VAL A 158 3.66 -2.57 33.55
N GLN A 159 3.53 -3.70 34.26
CA GLN A 159 4.09 -4.98 33.79
C GLN A 159 3.41 -5.47 32.51
N ALA A 160 2.08 -5.34 32.40
CA ALA A 160 1.35 -5.67 31.18
C ALA A 160 1.83 -4.86 29.97
N VAL A 161 2.05 -3.55 30.15
CA VAL A 161 2.62 -2.68 29.11
C VAL A 161 4.05 -3.10 28.78
N ALA A 162 4.89 -3.39 29.78
CA ALA A 162 6.27 -3.84 29.56
C ALA A 162 6.32 -5.15 28.75
N ASP A 163 5.47 -6.12 29.07
CA ASP A 163 5.38 -7.39 28.33
C ASP A 163 4.91 -7.19 26.89
N TYR A 164 3.99 -6.25 26.66
CA TYR A 164 3.57 -5.86 25.32
C TYR A 164 4.73 -5.22 24.55
N GLU A 165 5.42 -4.23 25.11
CA GLU A 165 6.52 -3.51 24.47
C GLU A 165 7.69 -4.45 24.13
N ALA A 166 8.05 -5.32 25.06
CA ALA A 166 9.12 -6.31 24.88
C ALA A 166 8.84 -7.27 23.72
N ALA A 167 7.57 -7.66 23.52
CA ALA A 167 7.18 -8.48 22.39
C ALA A 167 6.99 -7.68 21.09
N MET A 168 6.48 -6.45 21.19
CA MET A 168 6.10 -5.59 20.06
C MET A 168 7.30 -5.03 19.30
N LEU A 169 8.35 -4.60 20.00
CA LEU A 169 9.53 -4.01 19.36
C LEU A 169 10.23 -4.95 18.38
N PRO A 170 10.54 -6.22 18.72
CA PRO A 170 11.22 -7.12 17.79
C PRO A 170 10.43 -7.39 16.51
N TYR A 171 9.15 -7.76 16.61
CA TYR A 171 8.39 -8.08 15.39
C TYR A 171 8.03 -6.83 14.60
N GLY A 172 7.76 -5.70 15.26
CA GLY A 172 7.41 -4.45 14.59
C GLY A 172 8.57 -3.94 13.75
N PHE A 173 9.78 -3.86 14.31
CA PHE A 173 10.96 -3.41 13.56
C PHE A 173 11.47 -4.43 12.56
N ALA A 174 11.28 -5.74 12.78
CA ALA A 174 11.52 -6.73 11.73
C ALA A 174 10.67 -6.45 10.49
N ARG A 175 9.39 -6.07 10.68
CA ARG A 175 8.48 -5.73 9.57
C ARG A 175 8.82 -4.41 8.90
N VAL A 176 9.27 -3.41 9.67
CA VAL A 176 9.82 -2.15 9.11
C VAL A 176 11.00 -2.46 8.19
N HIS A 177 11.95 -3.26 8.66
CA HIS A 177 13.13 -3.67 7.89
C HIS A 177 12.75 -4.44 6.62
N ASP A 178 11.88 -5.44 6.73
CA ASP A 178 11.38 -6.20 5.58
C ASP A 178 10.69 -5.30 4.55
N SER A 179 9.86 -4.35 5.01
CA SER A 179 9.14 -3.44 4.10
C SER A 179 10.11 -2.54 3.33
N LEU A 180 11.19 -2.07 3.97
CA LEU A 180 12.22 -1.27 3.32
C LEU A 180 12.96 -2.03 2.22
N HIS A 181 13.32 -3.29 2.48
CA HIS A 181 14.11 -4.09 1.55
C HIS A 181 13.27 -4.77 0.45
N ARG A 182 12.00 -5.07 0.69
CA ARG A 182 11.17 -5.86 -0.24
C ARG A 182 10.22 -5.03 -1.11
N SER A 183 9.93 -3.78 -0.74
CA SER A 183 8.90 -2.98 -1.44
C SER A 183 9.42 -2.19 -2.66
N GLY A 184 10.73 -2.16 -2.92
CA GLY A 184 11.30 -1.36 -4.02
C GLY A 184 11.10 0.16 -3.85
N THR A 185 10.81 0.58 -2.62
CA THR A 185 10.52 1.97 -2.23
C THR A 185 11.70 2.62 -1.52
N SER A 186 12.84 1.93 -1.37
CA SER A 186 14.02 2.56 -0.82
C SER A 186 14.56 3.57 -1.82
N GLY A 187 14.81 4.79 -1.37
CA GLY A 187 15.39 5.84 -2.21
C GLY A 187 16.73 5.46 -2.83
N ASP A 188 17.43 4.49 -2.22
CA ASP A 188 18.75 4.01 -2.62
C ASP A 188 18.73 2.79 -3.55
N ASP A 189 17.53 2.27 -3.88
CA ASP A 189 17.41 1.09 -4.72
C ASP A 189 18.10 1.28 -6.08
N ARG A 190 18.68 0.19 -6.58
CA ARG A 190 19.46 0.17 -7.83
C ARG A 190 18.66 0.71 -9.03
N ILE A 191 17.34 0.57 -9.02
CA ILE A 191 16.43 1.07 -10.05
C ILE A 191 16.33 2.61 -10.11
N TYR A 192 16.73 3.31 -9.04
CA TYR A 192 16.75 4.78 -8.98
C TYR A 192 18.14 5.38 -9.29
N ARG A 193 19.21 4.55 -9.34
CA ARG A 193 20.58 5.01 -9.65
C ARG A 193 20.77 5.33 -11.14
N PRO A 194 21.54 6.37 -11.53
CA PRO A 194 21.55 6.92 -12.89
C PRO A 194 22.00 5.94 -13.98
N VAL A 195 23.03 5.12 -13.72
CA VAL A 195 23.63 4.22 -14.72
C VAL A 195 23.09 2.79 -14.57
N ILE A 196 23.15 2.24 -13.34
CA ILE A 196 22.70 0.89 -13.04
C ILE A 196 21.19 0.74 -13.27
N GLY A 197 20.39 1.76 -12.91
CA GLY A 197 18.95 1.74 -13.13
C GLY A 197 18.57 1.73 -14.60
N ARG A 198 19.31 2.43 -15.47
CA ARG A 198 19.08 2.42 -16.92
C ARG A 198 19.34 1.04 -17.53
N LEU A 199 20.42 0.38 -17.14
CA LEU A 199 20.73 -0.99 -17.58
C LEU A 199 19.70 -2.00 -17.08
N ALA A 200 19.31 -1.92 -15.81
CA ALA A 200 18.26 -2.77 -15.26
C ALA A 200 16.91 -2.57 -15.98
N LEU A 201 16.53 -1.32 -16.26
CA LEU A 201 15.32 -1.01 -17.04
C LEU A 201 15.40 -1.51 -18.48
N LEU A 202 16.57 -1.42 -19.13
CA LEU A 202 16.77 -1.99 -20.47
C LEU A 202 16.60 -3.50 -20.46
N GLY A 203 17.20 -4.20 -19.49
CA GLY A 203 17.02 -5.65 -19.31
C GLY A 203 15.56 -6.03 -19.07
N ALA A 204 14.87 -5.32 -18.16
CA ALA A 204 13.45 -5.54 -17.89
C ALA A 204 12.58 -5.28 -19.14
N ARG A 205 12.81 -4.19 -19.88
CA ARG A 205 12.11 -3.91 -21.14
C ARG A 205 12.36 -4.97 -22.19
N GLY A 206 13.59 -5.48 -22.30
CA GLY A 206 13.94 -6.58 -23.19
C GLY A 206 13.17 -7.86 -22.82
N TYR A 207 13.19 -8.22 -21.53
CA TYR A 207 12.43 -9.37 -21.01
C TYR A 207 10.93 -9.25 -21.32
N PHE A 208 10.29 -8.13 -20.95
CA PHE A 208 8.85 -7.92 -21.20
C PHE A 208 8.52 -7.82 -22.69
N GLY A 209 9.42 -7.27 -23.50
CA GLY A 209 9.28 -7.26 -24.96
C GLY A 209 9.30 -8.66 -25.58
N ILE A 210 10.13 -9.56 -25.04
CA ILE A 210 10.18 -10.97 -25.48
C ILE A 210 8.96 -11.73 -24.97
N THR A 211 8.64 -11.64 -23.69
CA THR A 211 7.49 -12.36 -23.10
C THR A 211 6.17 -11.91 -23.72
N SER A 212 6.02 -10.63 -24.06
CA SER A 212 4.82 -10.15 -24.77
C SER A 212 4.70 -10.71 -26.20
N ARG A 213 5.81 -10.97 -26.91
CA ARG A 213 5.75 -11.50 -28.29
C ARG A 213 5.62 -13.01 -28.36
N VAL A 214 5.96 -13.74 -27.30
CA VAL A 214 5.93 -15.20 -27.26
C VAL A 214 4.75 -15.68 -26.40
N PRO A 215 3.65 -16.18 -26.98
CA PRO A 215 2.42 -16.52 -26.24
C PRO A 215 2.62 -17.55 -25.13
N ARG A 216 3.59 -18.46 -25.26
CA ARG A 216 3.94 -19.45 -24.22
C ARG A 216 4.62 -18.79 -23.01
N LEU A 217 5.53 -17.84 -23.25
CA LEU A 217 6.19 -17.10 -22.17
C LEU A 217 5.22 -16.13 -21.49
N ARG A 218 4.31 -15.52 -22.26
CA ARG A 218 3.23 -14.70 -21.70
C ARG A 218 2.36 -15.51 -20.74
N ARG A 219 1.90 -16.70 -21.16
CA ARG A 219 1.08 -17.59 -20.31
C ARG A 219 1.84 -18.00 -19.05
N LYS A 220 3.06 -18.53 -19.20
CA LYS A 220 3.90 -18.90 -18.05
C LYS A 220 4.10 -17.73 -17.07
N PHE A 221 4.39 -16.53 -17.56
CA PHE A 221 4.55 -15.35 -16.71
C PHE A 221 3.26 -15.01 -15.94
N VAL A 222 2.10 -15.11 -16.58
CA VAL A 222 0.80 -14.87 -15.94
C VAL A 222 0.53 -15.96 -14.89
N ASP A 223 0.78 -17.22 -15.22
CA ASP A 223 0.59 -18.36 -14.32
C ASP A 223 1.49 -18.19 -13.09
N ASP A 224 2.80 -17.95 -13.26
CA ASP A 224 3.75 -17.71 -12.16
C ASP A 224 3.33 -16.51 -11.27
N PHE A 225 2.71 -15.48 -11.85
CA PHE A 225 2.21 -14.31 -11.11
C PHE A 225 0.99 -14.64 -10.24
N TYR A 226 0.13 -15.57 -10.69
CA TYR A 226 -1.04 -16.02 -9.94
C TYR A 226 -0.68 -17.09 -8.90
N THR A 227 0.27 -17.99 -9.19
CA THR A 227 0.79 -18.96 -8.20
C THR A 227 1.40 -18.25 -6.99
N TYR A 228 2.01 -17.08 -7.16
CA TYR A 228 2.50 -16.27 -6.04
C TYR A 228 1.41 -15.62 -5.19
N ARG A 229 0.18 -15.46 -5.71
CA ARG A 229 -0.96 -14.87 -4.96
C ARG A 229 -1.81 -15.90 -4.24
N GLY A 230 -1.66 -17.18 -4.56
CA GLY A 230 -2.31 -18.27 -3.86
C GLY A 230 -1.31 -19.40 -3.71
N GLU A 231 -0.52 -19.35 -2.64
CA GLU A 231 0.17 -20.48 -1.98
C GLU A 231 1.26 -19.92 -1.05
N GLU A 232 0.88 -19.68 0.20
CA GLU A 232 1.61 -20.14 1.38
C GLU A 232 0.49 -20.47 2.37
N ASP A 233 0.29 -21.77 2.60
CA ASP A 233 -0.68 -22.35 3.54
C ASP A 233 -0.64 -21.71 4.95
#